data_AF-A0A1N7EKT8-F1
#
_entry.id   AF-A0A1N7EKT8-F1
#
_cell.length_a   1.000
_cell.length_b   1.000
_cell.length_c   1.000
_cell.angle_alpha   90.00
_cell.angle_beta   90.00
_cell.angle_gamma   90.00
#
_symmetry.space_group_name_H-M   'P 1'
#
loop_
_entity.id
_entity.type
_entity.pdbx_description
1 polymer ?
#
loop_
_entity_poly.entity_id
_entity_poly.type
_entity_poly.pdbx_seq_one_letter_code
_entity_poly.pdbx_strand_id
1 'polypeptide(L)'
;MKQAVIYSLKVWFTGVFISPVLVKLFWMIIGESSGSNAIGALMLFGGILSIPSVLLLFLSVLILAKQAIAINLMKLILSLIGIILTYLPIWFLNGRQFGLDSFMMNFFVAYTVIIIAGIWFYKLKPL
;
A
#
# COMPACT_ATOMS: atom_id res chain seq x y z
N MET A 1 14.18 16.61 -0.03
CA MET A 1 14.45 15.21 -0.43
C MET A 1 14.36 14.23 0.74
N LYS A 2 15.16 14.37 1.82
CA LYS A 2 15.14 13.43 2.97
C LYS A 2 13.73 13.17 3.54
N GLN A 3 12.91 14.20 3.66
CA GLN A 3 11.55 14.08 4.23
C GLN A 3 10.60 13.26 3.35
N ALA A 4 10.70 13.37 2.02
CA ALA A 4 9.90 12.59 1.07
C ALA A 4 10.24 11.09 1.12
N VAL A 5 11.54 10.77 1.25
CA VAL A 5 12.01 9.38 1.43
C VAL A 5 11.44 8.80 2.73
N ILE A 6 11.63 9.51 3.84
CA ILE A 6 11.16 9.07 5.17
C ILE A 6 9.64 8.88 5.17
N TYR A 7 8.91 9.81 4.56
CA TYR A 7 7.46 9.73 4.46
C TYR A 7 7.01 8.50 3.67
N SER A 8 7.59 8.29 2.47
CA SER A 8 7.20 7.18 1.59
C SER A 8 7.54 5.82 2.19
N LEU A 9 8.72 5.71 2.82
CA LEU A 9 9.12 4.51 3.55
C LEU A 9 8.18 4.24 4.73
N LYS A 10 7.78 5.25 5.51
CA LYS A 10 6.83 5.07 6.61
C LYS A 10 5.51 4.50 6.09
N VAL A 11 4.91 5.12 5.07
CA VAL A 11 3.65 4.63 4.45
C VAL A 11 3.80 3.18 4.01
N TRP A 12 4.91 2.83 3.37
CA TRP A 12 5.17 1.48 2.88
C TRP A 12 5.39 0.44 3.96
N PHE A 13 6.24 0.74 4.95
CA PHE A 13 6.46 -0.15 6.09
C PHE A 13 5.14 -0.42 6.81
N THR A 14 4.29 0.59 6.99
CA THR A 14 2.94 0.40 7.53
C THR A 14 2.11 -0.52 6.65
N GLY A 15 2.10 -0.33 5.32
CA GLY A 15 1.42 -1.21 4.37
C GLY A 15 1.88 -2.67 4.47
N VAL A 16 3.18 -2.91 4.33
CA VAL A 16 3.79 -4.25 4.28
C VAL A 16 3.60 -5.02 5.57
N PHE A 17 3.72 -4.36 6.73
CA PHE A 17 3.65 -5.05 8.02
C PHE A 17 2.25 -5.07 8.64
N ILE A 18 1.48 -3.98 8.52
CA ILE A 18 0.16 -3.90 9.18
C ILE A 18 -0.92 -4.59 8.34
N SER A 19 -0.88 -4.50 7.00
CA SER A 19 -1.93 -5.12 6.17
C SER A 19 -2.08 -6.63 6.41
N PRO A 20 -1.00 -7.45 6.38
CA PRO A 20 -1.14 -8.89 6.59
C PRO A 20 -1.60 -9.25 8.00
N VAL A 21 -1.24 -8.42 9.00
CA VAL A 21 -1.70 -8.58 10.39
C VAL A 21 -3.20 -8.30 10.49
N LEU A 22 -3.70 -7.24 9.83
CA LEU A 22 -5.13 -6.94 9.82
C LEU A 22 -5.94 -8.01 9.10
N VAL A 23 -5.45 -8.51 7.96
CA VAL A 23 -6.09 -9.62 7.24
C VAL A 23 -6.16 -10.86 8.13
N LYS A 24 -5.08 -11.19 8.86
CA LYS A 24 -5.09 -12.28 9.83
C LYS A 24 -6.14 -12.10 10.92
N LEU A 25 -6.18 -10.92 11.54
CA LEU A 25 -7.14 -10.62 12.60
C LEU A 25 -8.58 -10.71 12.08
N PHE A 26 -8.84 -10.22 10.88
CA PHE A 26 -10.14 -10.32 10.23
C PHE A 26 -10.56 -11.79 10.03
N TRP A 27 -9.68 -12.64 9.52
CA TRP A 27 -9.96 -14.08 9.36
C TRP A 27 -10.19 -14.81 10.67
N MET A 28 -9.42 -14.47 11.71
CA MET A 28 -9.62 -15.02 13.06
C MET A 28 -11.02 -14.70 13.61
N ILE A 29 -11.55 -13.50 13.29
CA ILE A 29 -12.89 -13.09 13.72
C ILE A 29 -13.99 -13.83 12.97
N ILE A 30 -13.83 -14.08 11.67
CA ILE A 30 -14.84 -14.78 10.84
C ILE A 30 -14.72 -16.31 10.87
N GLY A 31 -13.75 -16.87 11.62
CA GLY A 31 -13.59 -18.31 11.80
C GLY A 31 -12.87 -19.04 10.66
N GLU A 32 -12.17 -18.31 9.77
CA GLU A 32 -11.37 -18.92 8.71
C GLU A 32 -9.95 -19.24 9.19
N SER A 33 -9.61 -20.52 9.33
CA SER A 33 -8.31 -20.99 9.82
C SER A 33 -7.28 -21.29 8.71
N SER A 34 -7.72 -21.35 7.46
CA SER A 34 -6.95 -21.87 6.31
C SER A 34 -5.80 -20.97 5.82
N GLY A 35 -5.75 -19.69 6.24
CA GLY A 35 -4.78 -18.71 5.74
C GLY A 35 -3.53 -18.46 6.60
N SER A 36 -3.41 -19.09 7.78
CA SER A 36 -2.45 -18.63 8.81
C SER A 36 -0.96 -18.82 8.45
N ASN A 37 -0.63 -19.80 7.60
CA ASN A 37 0.75 -20.10 7.20
C ASN A 37 1.26 -19.24 6.04
N ALA A 38 0.37 -18.57 5.29
CA ALA A 38 0.73 -17.78 4.11
C ALA A 38 1.20 -16.35 4.44
N ILE A 39 0.98 -15.88 5.67
CA ILE A 39 1.21 -14.47 6.06
C ILE A 39 2.69 -14.08 5.95
N GLY A 40 3.61 -14.96 6.36
CA GLY A 40 5.04 -14.70 6.23
C GLY A 40 5.47 -14.58 4.76
N ALA A 41 4.92 -15.42 3.89
CA ALA A 41 5.14 -15.35 2.45
C ALA A 41 4.54 -14.07 1.85
N LEU A 42 3.34 -13.67 2.27
CA LEU A 42 2.72 -12.41 1.83
C LEU A 42 3.52 -11.17 2.26
N MET A 43 4.09 -11.17 3.48
CA MET A 43 4.97 -10.09 3.93
C MET A 43 6.24 -10.00 3.09
N LEU A 44 6.89 -11.14 2.82
CA LEU A 44 8.14 -11.19 2.05
C LEU A 44 7.91 -10.89 0.57
N PHE A 45 7.03 -11.63 -0.10
CA PHE A 45 6.75 -11.43 -1.53
C PHE A 45 6.03 -10.12 -1.78
N GLY A 46 5.02 -9.77 -0.98
CA GLY A 46 4.32 -8.48 -1.09
C GLY A 46 5.25 -7.30 -0.78
N GLY A 47 6.16 -7.44 0.18
CA GLY A 47 7.20 -6.45 0.46
C GLY A 47 8.14 -6.25 -0.74
N ILE A 48 8.70 -7.32 -1.29
CA ILE A 48 9.64 -7.24 -2.43
C ILE A 48 8.95 -6.70 -3.68
N LEU A 49 7.77 -7.22 -4.02
CA LEU A 49 7.02 -6.80 -5.22
C LEU A 49 6.49 -5.36 -5.11
N SER A 50 6.38 -4.80 -3.91
CA SER A 50 5.97 -3.41 -3.70
C SER A 50 7.13 -2.41 -3.68
N ILE A 51 8.39 -2.84 -3.80
CA ILE A 51 9.55 -1.93 -3.92
C ILE A 51 9.40 -0.96 -5.10
N PRO A 52 9.05 -1.40 -6.32
CA PRO A 52 8.79 -0.47 -7.43
C PRO A 52 7.66 0.50 -7.14
N SER A 53 6.58 0.04 -6.49
CA SER A 53 5.47 0.89 -6.07
C SER A 53 5.92 1.96 -5.05
N VAL A 54 6.84 1.62 -4.14
CA VAL A 54 7.39 2.61 -3.20
C VAL A 54 8.22 3.67 -3.88
N LEU A 55 9.03 3.28 -4.86
CA LEU A 55 9.86 4.20 -5.62
C LEU A 55 8.97 5.18 -6.40
N LEU A 56 7.91 4.68 -7.03
CA LEU A 56 6.94 5.52 -7.72
C LEU A 56 6.19 6.46 -6.76
N LEU A 57 5.75 5.97 -5.59
CA LEU A 57 5.13 6.81 -4.56
C LEU A 57 6.09 7.90 -4.09
N PHE A 58 7.36 7.56 -3.86
CA PHE A 58 8.40 8.52 -3.49
C PHE A 58 8.61 9.61 -4.55
N LEU A 59 8.69 9.22 -5.82
CA LEU A 59 8.80 10.17 -6.93
C LEU A 59 7.57 11.07 -7.01
N SER A 60 6.36 10.51 -6.83
CA SER A 60 5.12 11.30 -6.77
C SER A 60 5.13 12.30 -5.63
N VAL A 61 5.58 11.90 -4.43
CA VAL A 61 5.73 12.81 -3.28
C VAL A 61 6.72 13.93 -3.61
N LEU A 62 7.87 13.61 -4.23
CA LEU A 62 8.86 14.63 -4.62
C LEU A 62 8.31 15.64 -5.63
N ILE A 63 7.56 15.17 -6.63
CA ILE A 63 6.98 16.04 -7.66
C ILE A 63 5.92 16.94 -7.04
N LEU A 64 5.00 16.37 -6.25
CA LEU A 64 3.92 17.12 -5.63
C LEU A 64 4.45 18.11 -4.57
N ALA A 65 5.45 17.74 -3.78
CA ALA A 65 6.03 18.61 -2.76
C ALA A 65 6.70 19.87 -3.33
N LYS A 66 7.04 19.88 -4.63
CA LYS A 66 7.56 21.08 -5.34
C LYS A 66 6.44 21.98 -5.89
N GLN A 67 5.20 21.52 -5.87
CA GLN A 67 4.06 22.29 -6.34
C GLN A 67 3.44 23.07 -5.19
N ALA A 68 3.01 24.30 -5.44
CA ALA A 68 2.33 25.16 -4.48
C ALA A 68 0.84 24.75 -4.30
N ILE A 69 0.60 23.47 -4.03
CA ILE A 69 -0.74 22.90 -3.84
C ILE A 69 -1.01 22.62 -2.37
N ALA A 70 -2.29 22.62 -1.99
CA ALA A 70 -2.69 22.33 -0.60
C ALA A 70 -2.30 20.90 -0.20
N ILE A 71 -1.84 20.73 1.05
CA ILE A 71 -1.41 19.42 1.59
C ILE A 71 -2.52 18.36 1.50
N ASN A 72 -3.77 18.75 1.74
CA ASN A 72 -4.91 17.83 1.63
C ASN A 72 -5.11 17.36 0.18
N LEU A 73 -4.91 18.23 -0.80
CA LEU A 73 -4.98 17.87 -2.21
C LEU A 73 -3.80 16.95 -2.60
N MET A 74 -2.59 17.22 -2.09
CA MET A 74 -1.45 16.30 -2.27
C MET A 74 -1.78 14.91 -1.73
N LYS A 75 -2.35 14.81 -0.53
CA LYS A 75 -2.73 13.53 0.08
C LYS A 75 -3.81 12.80 -0.71
N LEU A 76 -4.77 13.52 -1.28
CA LEU A 76 -5.80 12.94 -2.15
C LEU A 76 -5.17 12.36 -3.42
N ILE A 77 -4.30 13.12 -4.11
CA ILE A 77 -3.59 12.64 -5.31
C ILE A 77 -2.71 11.43 -4.97
N LEU A 78 -1.96 11.49 -3.86
CA LEU A 78 -1.14 10.37 -3.40
C LEU A 78 -1.97 9.14 -3.06
N SER A 79 -3.19 9.31 -2.53
CA SER A 79 -4.10 8.20 -2.26
C SER A 79 -4.53 7.50 -3.56
N LEU A 80 -4.87 8.28 -4.60
CA LEU A 80 -5.20 7.76 -5.93
C LEU A 80 -4.01 7.00 -6.54
N ILE A 81 -2.81 7.58 -6.45
CA ILE A 81 -1.58 6.94 -6.91
C ILE A 81 -1.33 5.65 -6.13
N GLY A 82 -1.49 5.67 -4.80
CA GLY A 82 -1.34 4.49 -3.94
C GLY A 82 -2.30 3.36 -4.29
N ILE A 83 -3.55 3.67 -4.62
CA ILE A 83 -4.52 2.70 -5.14
C ILE A 83 -3.98 2.11 -6.44
N ILE A 84 -3.68 2.93 -7.45
CA ILE A 84 -3.20 2.45 -8.76
C ILE A 84 -1.97 1.54 -8.58
N LEU A 85 -0.98 1.97 -7.79
CA LEU A 85 0.25 1.23 -7.54
C LEU A 85 0.07 -0.06 -6.72
N THR A 86 -1.05 -0.20 -6.01
CA THR A 86 -1.42 -1.44 -5.33
C THR A 86 -1.93 -2.48 -6.32
N TYR A 87 -2.75 -2.08 -7.29
CA TYR A 87 -3.38 -3.00 -8.24
C TYR A 87 -2.49 -3.29 -9.47
N LEU A 88 -1.65 -2.33 -9.88
CA LEU A 88 -0.86 -2.40 -11.12
C LEU A 88 0.08 -3.62 -11.21
N PRO A 89 0.90 -3.95 -10.19
CA PRO A 89 1.85 -5.06 -10.30
C PRO A 89 1.16 -6.41 -10.49
N ILE A 90 0.00 -6.60 -9.85
CA ILE A 90 -0.71 -7.86 -9.90
C ILE A 90 -1.54 -7.97 -11.18
N TRP A 91 -2.12 -6.87 -11.65
CA TRP A 91 -2.72 -6.85 -12.98
C TRP A 91 -1.69 -7.20 -14.06
N PHE A 92 -0.45 -6.71 -13.93
CA PHE A 92 0.64 -7.04 -14.83
C PHE A 92 1.05 -8.53 -14.76
N LEU A 93 1.11 -9.11 -13.55
CA LEU A 93 1.51 -10.51 -13.35
C LEU A 93 0.40 -11.53 -13.67
N ASN A 94 -0.86 -11.23 -13.37
CA ASN A 94 -1.99 -12.16 -13.48
C ASN A 94 -2.94 -11.86 -14.65
N GLY A 95 -2.77 -10.73 -15.34
CA GLY A 95 -3.60 -10.33 -16.47
C GLY A 95 -5.10 -10.35 -16.17
N ARG A 96 -5.88 -11.03 -17.02
CA ARG A 96 -7.35 -11.14 -16.87
C ARG A 96 -7.80 -12.07 -15.72
N GLN A 97 -6.91 -12.85 -15.12
CA GLN A 97 -7.24 -13.75 -14.01
C GLN A 97 -7.29 -13.06 -12.64
N PHE A 98 -7.06 -11.74 -12.62
CA PHE A 98 -7.01 -10.90 -11.42
C PHE A 98 -8.23 -11.00 -10.47
N GLY A 99 -9.39 -11.44 -10.97
CA GLY A 99 -10.65 -11.45 -10.21
C GLY A 99 -11.12 -12.80 -9.66
N LEU A 100 -10.32 -13.87 -9.70
CA LEU A 100 -10.82 -15.23 -9.40
C LEU A 100 -10.56 -15.73 -7.98
N ASP A 101 -9.70 -15.06 -7.19
CA ASP A 101 -9.40 -15.49 -5.82
C ASP A 101 -9.83 -14.44 -4.77
N SER A 102 -10.81 -14.80 -3.95
CA SER A 102 -11.36 -13.95 -2.89
C SER A 102 -10.31 -13.60 -1.83
N PHE A 103 -9.36 -14.51 -1.58
CA PHE A 103 -8.24 -14.29 -0.67
C PHE A 103 -7.38 -13.11 -1.11
N MET A 104 -6.97 -13.11 -2.38
CA MET A 104 -6.17 -12.06 -2.97
C MET A 104 -6.91 -10.72 -2.96
N MET A 105 -8.20 -10.73 -3.31
CA MET A 105 -9.02 -9.52 -3.30
C MET A 105 -9.10 -8.89 -1.90
N ASN A 106 -9.35 -9.69 -0.87
CA ASN A 106 -9.40 -9.21 0.53
C ASN A 106 -8.06 -8.62 0.99
N PHE A 107 -6.95 -9.26 0.61
CA PHE A 107 -5.61 -8.75 0.91
C PHE A 107 -5.35 -7.39 0.25
N PHE A 108 -5.71 -7.21 -1.02
CA PHE A 108 -5.52 -5.93 -1.70
C PHE A 108 -6.40 -4.82 -1.17
N VAL A 109 -7.64 -5.12 -0.79
CA VAL A 109 -8.52 -4.16 -0.13
C VAL A 109 -7.91 -3.72 1.20
N ALA A 110 -7.45 -4.66 2.03
CA ALA A 110 -6.79 -4.34 3.29
C ALA A 110 -5.51 -3.51 3.07
N TYR A 111 -4.68 -3.90 2.10
CA TYR A 111 -3.45 -3.16 1.78
C TYR A 111 -3.75 -1.74 1.28
N THR A 112 -4.74 -1.58 0.40
CA THR A 112 -5.19 -0.28 -0.10
C THR A 112 -5.65 0.63 1.05
N VAL A 113 -6.49 0.11 1.94
CA VAL A 113 -6.98 0.86 3.11
C VAL A 113 -5.81 1.32 3.98
N ILE A 114 -4.82 0.46 4.22
CA ILE A 114 -3.65 0.82 5.04
C ILE A 114 -2.75 1.84 4.35
N ILE A 115 -2.55 1.74 3.04
CA ILE A 115 -1.78 2.74 2.29
C ILE A 115 -2.46 4.12 2.38
N ILE A 116 -3.77 4.18 2.15
CA ILE A 116 -4.54 5.43 2.28
C ILE A 116 -4.43 5.94 3.72
N ALA A 117 -4.70 5.09 4.73
CA ALA A 117 -4.59 5.47 6.12
C ALA A 117 -3.18 5.97 6.46
N GLY A 118 -2.12 5.33 5.97
CA GLY A 118 -0.73 5.74 6.14
C GLY A 118 -0.45 7.12 5.54
N ILE A 119 -0.93 7.38 4.32
CA ILE A 119 -0.80 8.68 3.64
C ILE A 119 -1.46 9.79 4.48
N TRP A 120 -2.64 9.52 5.02
CA TRP A 120 -3.38 10.50 5.81
C TRP A 120 -2.82 10.68 7.23
N PHE A 121 -2.36 9.59 7.85
CA PHE A 121 -1.81 9.58 9.21
C PHE A 121 -0.43 10.25 9.29
N TYR A 122 0.47 9.96 8.36
CA TYR A 122 1.80 10.53 8.40
C TYR A 122 1.80 12.01 7.98
N LYS A 123 2.59 12.82 8.70
CA LYS A 123 2.77 14.24 8.38
C LYS A 123 3.63 14.38 7.13
N LEU A 124 3.02 14.81 6.03
CA LEU A 124 3.72 15.27 4.84
C LEU A 124 4.15 16.71 5.08
N LYS A 125 5.45 16.95 5.12
CA LYS A 125 6.02 18.31 5.15
C LYS A 125 6.39 18.69 3.71
N PRO A 126 5.81 19.78 3.16
CA PRO A 126 6.24 20.31 1.86
C PRO A 126 7.71 20.74 1.93
N LEU A 127 8.39 20.70 0.77
CA LEU A 127 9.81 21.03 0.66
C LEU A 127 10.06 22.53 0.63
#